data_AF-X1C2X0-F1
#
_entry.id   AF-X1C2X0-F1
#
_cell.length_a   1.000
_cell.length_b   1.000
_cell.length_c   1.000
_cell.angle_alpha   90.00
_cell.angle_beta   90.00
_cell.angle_gamma   90.00
#
_symmetry.space_group_name_H-M   'P 1'
#
loop_
_entity.id
_entity.type
_entity.pdbx_description
1 polymer ?
#
loop_
_entity_poly.entity_id
_entity_poly.type
_entity_poly.pdbx_seq_one_letter_code
_entity_poly.pdbx_strand_id
1 'polypeptide(L)'
;MLLTNVAVEFRIPEKGDFIDVTAIAKGVGKTGFEMEALVAVSVTALTIYDMCKPVDKAMTIEGIHLVRKSGGKSGVYVASP
;
A
#
# COMPACT_ATOMS: atom_id res chain seq x y z
N MET A 1 -5.57 -16.80 10.41
CA MET A 1 -5.98 -15.68 9.53
C MET A 1 -5.78 -16.17 8.10
N LEU A 2 -6.72 -15.91 7.20
CA LEU A 2 -6.64 -16.37 5.81
C LEU A 2 -6.87 -15.21 4.85
N LEU A 3 -5.87 -14.90 4.02
CA LEU A 3 -6.00 -13.95 2.92
C LEU A 3 -6.81 -14.57 1.79
N THR A 4 -7.79 -13.84 1.28
CA THR A 4 -8.59 -14.25 0.10
C THR A 4 -8.26 -13.43 -1.13
N ASN A 5 -7.74 -12.21 -0.95
CA ASN A 5 -7.31 -11.36 -2.04
C ASN A 5 -6.23 -10.38 -1.55
N VAL A 6 -5.20 -10.21 -2.36
CA VAL A 6 -4.24 -9.12 -2.26
C VAL A 6 -4.13 -8.51 -3.66
N ALA A 7 -4.38 -7.22 -3.77
CA ALA A 7 -4.24 -6.47 -5.00
C ALA A 7 -3.29 -5.30 -4.78
N VAL A 8 -2.48 -4.99 -5.79
CA VAL A 8 -1.58 -3.85 -5.82
C VAL A 8 -1.83 -3.08 -7.11
N GLU A 9 -2.05 -1.78 -6.99
CA GLU A 9 -2.35 -0.88 -8.09
C GLU A 9 -1.30 0.24 -8.12
N PHE A 10 -0.94 0.64 -9.34
CA PHE A 10 0.03 1.70 -9.59
C PHE A 10 -0.64 2.83 -10.35
N ARG A 11 -0.38 4.06 -9.94
CA ARG A 11 -0.72 5.25 -10.71
C ARG A 11 0.55 6.04 -10.97
N ILE A 12 0.84 6.24 -12.25
CA ILE A 12 2.00 6.99 -12.75
C ILE A 12 1.46 8.23 -13.46
N PRO A 13 1.51 9.42 -12.83
CA PRO A 13 1.02 10.65 -13.45
C PRO A 13 1.85 11.03 -14.69
N GLU A 14 1.22 11.45 -15.79
CA GLU A 14 1.92 11.86 -17.02
C GLU A 14 2.91 13.03 -16.82
N LYS A 15 2.68 13.85 -15.79
CA LYS A 15 3.50 15.01 -15.42
C LYS A 15 3.94 14.98 -13.96
N GLY A 16 4.20 13.79 -13.42
CA GLY A 16 4.69 13.58 -12.05
C GLY A 16 6.09 13.00 -12.02
N ASP A 17 6.76 13.18 -10.88
CA ASP A 17 8.06 12.60 -10.52
C ASP A 17 7.92 11.48 -9.46
N PHE A 18 6.69 10.99 -9.25
CA PHE A 18 6.37 9.97 -8.26
C PHE A 18 5.52 8.84 -8.85
N ILE A 19 5.49 7.72 -8.13
CA ILE A 19 4.60 6.58 -8.41
C ILE A 19 3.73 6.37 -7.18
N ASP A 20 2.42 6.50 -7.36
CA ASP A 20 1.44 6.16 -6.31
C ASP A 20 1.25 4.65 -6.29
N VAL A 21 1.43 4.04 -5.12
CA VAL A 21 1.20 2.61 -4.88
C VAL A 21 0.04 2.44 -3.90
N THR A 22 -1.00 1.72 -4.32
CA THR A 22 -2.13 1.36 -3.45
C THR A 22 -2.21 -0.15 -3.34
N ALA A 23 -2.31 -0.69 -2.12
CA ALA A 23 -2.58 -2.11 -1.92
C ALA A 23 -3.86 -2.33 -1.13
N ILE A 24 -4.57 -3.40 -1.49
CA ILE A 24 -5.79 -3.85 -0.83
C ILE A 24 -5.59 -5.28 -0.39
N ALA A 25 -5.73 -5.53 0.91
CA ALA A 25 -5.78 -6.87 1.49
C ALA A 25 -7.19 -7.19 1.98
N LYS A 26 -7.68 -8.38 1.63
CA LYS A 26 -8.98 -8.91 2.08
C LYS A 26 -8.78 -10.34 2.56
N GLY A 27 -9.56 -10.73 3.56
CA GLY A 27 -9.51 -12.07 4.09
C GLY A 27 -10.54 -12.34 5.17
N VAL A 28 -10.45 -13.53 5.75
CA VAL A 28 -11.28 -13.99 6.86
C VAL A 28 -10.39 -14.17 8.08
N GLY A 29 -10.73 -13.48 9.16
CA GLY A 29 -9.93 -13.47 10.38
C GLY A 29 -10.65 -12.79 11.54
N LYS A 30 -10.11 -12.99 12.75
CA LYS A 30 -10.58 -12.31 13.98
C LYS A 30 -10.00 -10.90 14.13
N THR A 31 -8.96 -10.58 13.38
CA THR A 31 -8.27 -9.30 13.31
C THR A 31 -8.45 -8.68 11.94
N GLY A 32 -8.16 -7.37 11.82
CA GLY A 32 -8.11 -6.72 10.52
C GLY A 32 -6.85 -7.11 9.73
N PHE A 33 -6.82 -6.69 8.46
CA PHE A 33 -5.75 -6.98 7.50
C PHE A 33 -4.93 -5.72 7.15
N GLU A 34 -4.87 -4.76 8.07
CA GLU A 34 -4.19 -3.47 7.86
C GLU A 34 -2.70 -3.68 7.59
N MET A 35 -2.07 -4.60 8.33
CA MET A 35 -0.65 -4.88 8.20
C MET A 35 -0.32 -5.55 6.86
N GLU A 36 -1.18 -6.43 6.35
CA GLU A 36 -0.99 -7.08 5.06
C GLU A 36 -1.03 -6.05 3.92
N ALA A 37 -1.93 -5.08 3.98
CA ALA A 37 -1.98 -3.99 3.01
C ALA A 37 -0.74 -3.09 3.12
N LEU A 38 -0.35 -2.67 4.33
CA LEU A 38 0.79 -1.78 4.56
C LEU A 38 2.12 -2.44 4.18
N VAL A 39 2.31 -3.72 4.53
CA VAL A 39 3.48 -4.50 4.13
C VAL A 39 3.53 -4.68 2.61
N ALA A 40 2.40 -4.96 1.95
CA ALA A 40 2.35 -5.06 0.49
C ALA A 40 2.83 -3.76 -0.18
N VAL A 41 2.28 -2.60 0.20
CA VAL A 41 2.74 -1.29 -0.33
C VAL A 41 4.22 -1.07 -0.04
N SER A 42 4.67 -1.35 1.19
CA SER A 42 6.06 -1.10 1.60
C SER A 42 7.05 -1.92 0.79
N VAL A 43 6.79 -3.23 0.62
CA VAL A 43 7.66 -4.13 -0.15
C VAL A 43 7.62 -3.78 -1.63
N THR A 44 6.45 -3.39 -2.16
CA THR A 44 6.33 -2.90 -3.54
C THR A 44 7.17 -1.64 -3.75
N ALA A 45 7.09 -0.66 -2.85
CA ALA A 45 7.88 0.58 -2.95
C ALA A 45 9.39 0.29 -2.87
N LEU A 46 9.81 -0.60 -1.96
CA LEU A 46 11.20 -1.06 -1.87
C LEU A 46 11.65 -1.78 -3.14
N THR A 47 10.77 -2.55 -3.78
CA THR A 47 11.04 -3.23 -5.05
C THR A 47 11.24 -2.22 -6.19
N ILE A 48 10.39 -1.19 -6.26
CA ILE A 48 10.57 -0.10 -7.23
C ILE A 48 11.90 0.61 -7.00
N TYR A 49 12.23 0.93 -5.74
CA TYR A 49 13.50 1.53 -5.40
C TYR A 49 14.67 0.65 -5.85
N ASP A 50 14.61 -0.67 -5.61
CA ASP A 50 15.65 -1.61 -6.03
C ASP A 50 15.85 -1.62 -7.56
N MET A 51 14.77 -1.52 -8.34
CA MET A 51 14.83 -1.50 -9.80
C MET A 51 15.35 -0.15 -10.34
N CYS A 52 15.04 0.97 -9.68
CA CYS A 52 15.32 2.31 -10.17
C CYS A 52 16.59 2.95 -9.58
N LYS A 53 17.14 2.43 -8.47
CA LYS A 53 18.36 2.94 -7.81
C LYS A 53 19.60 3.07 -8.71
N PRO A 54 19.78 2.35 -9.84
CA PRO A 54 20.91 2.61 -10.73
C PRO A 54 20.78 3.93 -11.49
N VAL A 55 19.55 4.42 -11.69
CA VAL A 55 19.24 5.66 -12.42
C VAL A 55 19.21 6.85 -11.47
N ASP A 56 18.51 6.72 -10.35
CA ASP A 56 18.41 7.76 -9.34
C ASP A 56 18.45 7.14 -7.93
N LYS A 57 19.42 7.58 -7.12
CA LYS A 57 19.58 7.14 -5.73
C LYS A 57 18.92 8.08 -4.71
N ALA A 58 18.46 9.25 -5.15
CA ALA A 58 17.84 10.26 -4.30
C ALA A 58 16.34 10.02 -4.09
N MET A 59 15.74 9.06 -4.80
CA MET A 59 14.32 8.70 -4.63
C MET A 59 13.98 8.45 -3.16
N THR A 60 12.84 8.96 -2.72
CA THR A 60 12.31 8.74 -1.37
C THR A 60 11.06 7.86 -1.44
N ILE A 61 10.83 7.11 -0.36
CA ILE A 61 9.56 6.40 -0.13
C ILE A 61 8.81 7.18 0.93
N GLU A 62 7.67 7.75 0.55
CA GLU A 62 6.91 8.67 1.40
C GLU A 62 5.46 8.23 1.54
N GLY A 63 4.79 8.76 2.56
CA GLY A 63 3.33 8.67 2.66
C GLY A 63 2.76 7.25 2.81
N ILE A 64 3.49 6.27 3.36
CA ILE A 64 2.90 4.96 3.66
C ILE A 64 1.94 5.09 4.84
N HIS A 65 0.64 4.97 4.56
CA HIS A 65 -0.41 5.04 5.58
C HIS A 65 -1.66 4.24 5.15
N LEU A 66 -2.53 3.96 6.12
CA LEU A 66 -3.78 3.26 5.88
C LEU A 66 -4.83 4.23 5.36
N VAL A 67 -5.29 4.06 4.12
CA VAL A 67 -6.30 4.96 3.52
C VAL A 67 -7.74 4.60 3.91
N ARG A 68 -8.03 3.30 4.04
CA ARG A 68 -9.38 2.79 4.33
C ARG A 68 -9.30 1.42 4.97
N LYS A 69 -10.15 1.19 5.96
CA LYS A 69 -10.44 -0.13 6.51
C LYS A 69 -11.95 -0.29 6.65
N SER A 70 -12.46 -1.47 6.39
CA SER A 70 -13.84 -1.83 6.69
C SER A 70 -13.92 -3.22 7.32
N GLY A 71 -14.84 -3.41 8.26
CA GLY A 71 -15.09 -4.69 8.91
C GLY A 71 -14.53 -4.76 10.34
N GLY A 72 -14.96 -5.79 11.07
CA GLY A 72 -14.69 -5.92 12.50
C GLY A 72 -15.55 -4.98 13.36
N LYS A 73 -15.37 -5.05 14.69
CA LYS A 73 -16.18 -4.28 15.66
C LYS A 73 -15.98 -2.77 15.54
N SER A 74 -14.81 -2.33 15.07
CA SER A 74 -14.45 -0.92 14.95
C SER A 74 -15.11 -0.21 13.76
N GLY A 75 -15.84 -0.91 12.90
CA GLY A 75 -16.55 -0.31 11.78
C GLY A 75 -15.66 0.10 10.61
N VAL A 76 -16.06 1.15 9.89
CA VAL A 76 -15.34 1.69 8.73
C VAL A 76 -14.46 2.85 9.18
N TYR A 77 -13.19 2.79 8.80
CA TYR A 77 -12.24 3.89 8.92
C TYR A 77 -11.88 4.38 7.51
N VAL A 78 -11.82 5.70 7.35
CA VAL A 78 -11.32 6.40 6.16
C VAL A 78 -10.37 7.47 6.65
N ALA A 79 -9.15 7.50 6.12
CA ALA A 79 -8.19 8.53 6.47
C ALA A 79 -8.69 9.90 6.00
N SER A 80 -8.48 10.92 6.82
CA SER A 80 -8.68 12.31 6.42
C SER A 80 -7.57 12.73 5.45
N PRO A 81 -7.88 13.63 4.49
CA PRO A 81 -6.90 14.15 3.55
C PRO A 81 -5.79 14.96 4.23
#